data_AF-A0A328B920-F1
#
_entry.id   AF-A0A328B920-F1
#
_cell.length_a   1.000
_cell.length_b   1.000
_cell.length_c   1.000
_cell.angle_alpha   90.00
_cell.angle_beta   90.00
_cell.angle_gamma   90.00
#
_symmetry.space_group_name_H-M   'P 1'
#
loop_
_entity.id
_entity.type
_entity.pdbx_description
1 polymer ?
#
loop_
_entity_poly.entity_id
_entity_poly.type
_entity_poly.pdbx_seq_one_letter_code
_entity_poly.pdbx_strand_id
1 'polypeptide(L)'
;MYVTSSATSAYPAPVTGVRAASGVTSADYATRMARFDTLSATVNDTSGRTGEAQRAEAYQALQAMSAGGELAGIDAERRKVLDQATFDSDIGRRAQALGKDFVQTLNTARQAGGPQAALQAAAGRFDSLSSSDQDLLFQTTINVADRTGTKPYADAGAWRANMDAQAKVVGFMKEAGVVGANGALDQKAAQAKAAADPKFATALRLSLRSDNTSAEWTEAVGQFFGRAAPKDQVQLSDAAQQMLDASPAAPTAAAPPATPYREGSITSVRA
;
A
#
# COMPACT_ATOMS: atom_id res chain seq x y z
N MET A 1 10.92 -27.49 -4.24
CA MET A 1 11.91 -27.06 -5.24
C MET A 1 13.04 -26.38 -4.48
N TYR A 2 14.22 -26.97 -4.47
CA TYR A 2 15.39 -26.48 -3.73
C TYR A 2 16.06 -25.36 -4.53
N VAL A 3 16.40 -24.26 -3.86
CA VAL A 3 17.42 -23.33 -4.36
C VAL A 3 18.55 -23.35 -3.36
N THR A 4 19.59 -24.12 -3.69
CA THR A 4 20.92 -24.06 -3.09
C THR A 4 21.57 -22.73 -3.47
N SER A 5 21.83 -21.86 -2.50
CA SER A 5 22.71 -20.70 -2.69
C SER A 5 24.16 -21.12 -2.41
N SER A 6 24.95 -21.16 -3.48
CA SER A 6 26.39 -21.26 -3.44
C SER A 6 26.97 -20.01 -2.78
N ALA A 7 27.69 -20.16 -1.68
CA ALA A 7 28.58 -19.14 -1.18
C ALA A 7 29.83 -19.11 -2.08
N THR A 8 30.07 -17.99 -2.77
CA THR A 8 31.39 -17.69 -3.33
C THR A 8 31.76 -16.28 -2.87
N SER A 9 32.69 -16.25 -1.92
CA SER A 9 33.42 -15.06 -1.51
C SER A 9 34.30 -14.62 -2.69
N ALA A 10 34.08 -13.42 -3.19
CA ALA A 10 35.02 -12.73 -4.06
C ALA A 10 35.05 -11.26 -3.63
N TYR A 11 36.22 -10.82 -3.16
CA TYR A 11 36.52 -9.43 -2.88
C TYR A 11 36.15 -8.54 -4.07
N PRO A 12 35.54 -7.35 -3.87
CA PRO A 12 35.32 -6.43 -4.98
C PRO A 12 36.66 -5.87 -5.47
N ALA A 13 36.98 -6.15 -6.74
CA ALA A 13 38.00 -5.45 -7.51
C ALA A 13 37.63 -3.95 -7.66
N PRO A 14 38.60 -3.05 -7.87
CA PRO A 14 38.37 -1.62 -7.99
C PRO A 14 37.36 -1.32 -9.12
N VAL A 15 36.32 -0.58 -8.76
CA VAL A 15 35.23 -0.15 -9.64
C VAL A 15 35.80 0.65 -10.80
N THR A 16 35.74 0.07 -12.00
CA THR A 16 35.96 0.80 -13.24
C THR A 16 34.85 1.84 -13.39
N GLY A 17 35.20 3.10 -13.61
CA GLY A 17 34.26 4.21 -13.68
C GLY A 17 33.12 3.92 -14.64
N VAL A 18 31.89 3.93 -14.13
CA VAL A 18 30.67 3.83 -14.94
C VAL A 18 30.62 5.06 -15.83
N ARG A 19 30.84 4.85 -17.13
CA ARG A 19 30.64 5.85 -18.17
C ARG A 19 29.21 6.35 -18.09
N ALA A 20 29.04 7.65 -17.88
CA ALA A 20 27.75 8.32 -17.85
C ALA A 20 26.91 7.92 -19.08
N ALA A 21 25.68 7.46 -18.84
CA ALA A 21 24.71 7.28 -19.89
C ALA A 21 24.53 8.63 -20.61
N SER A 22 25.01 8.69 -21.84
CA SER A 22 24.93 9.87 -22.70
C SER A 22 23.46 10.06 -23.08
N GLY A 23 22.80 11.05 -22.49
CA GLY A 23 21.38 11.33 -22.76
C GLY A 23 20.68 12.25 -21.76
N VAL A 24 21.23 12.45 -20.55
CA VAL A 24 20.66 13.43 -19.61
C VAL A 24 21.06 14.83 -20.05
N THR A 25 20.11 15.63 -20.50
CA THR A 25 20.38 17.03 -20.85
C THR A 25 20.62 17.85 -19.58
N SER A 26 21.34 18.96 -19.69
CA SER A 26 21.53 19.90 -18.57
C SER A 26 20.19 20.47 -18.05
N ALA A 27 19.19 20.58 -18.91
CA ALA A 27 17.83 21.01 -18.56
C ALA A 27 17.08 19.99 -17.69
N ASP A 28 17.24 18.68 -17.98
CA ASP A 28 16.65 17.61 -17.17
C ASP A 28 17.30 17.53 -15.78
N TYR A 29 18.60 17.81 -15.70
CA TYR A 29 19.29 17.91 -14.41
C TYR A 29 18.78 19.11 -13.60
N ALA A 30 18.73 20.31 -14.19
CA ALA A 30 18.26 21.51 -13.50
C ALA A 30 16.82 21.35 -12.98
N THR A 31 15.93 20.75 -13.78
CA THR A 31 14.54 20.48 -13.38
C THR A 31 14.47 19.52 -12.19
N ARG A 32 15.25 18.44 -12.21
CA ARG A 32 15.31 17.49 -11.08
C ARG A 32 15.89 18.15 -9.82
N MET A 33 16.90 19.00 -9.95
CA MET A 33 17.49 19.70 -8.79
C MET A 33 16.54 20.74 -8.20
N ALA A 34 15.81 21.49 -9.02
CA ALA A 34 14.78 22.41 -8.53
C ALA A 34 13.66 21.67 -7.76
N ARG A 35 13.27 20.49 -8.25
CA ARG A 35 12.33 19.60 -7.55
C ARG A 35 12.91 19.12 -6.23
N PHE A 36 14.15 18.64 -6.21
CA PHE A 36 14.85 18.21 -4.99
C PHE A 36 14.92 19.34 -3.96
N ASP A 37 15.31 20.55 -4.38
CA ASP A 37 15.47 21.71 -3.49
C ASP A 37 14.12 22.09 -2.86
N THR A 38 13.04 22.08 -3.64
CA THR A 38 11.67 22.34 -3.17
C THR A 38 11.23 21.28 -2.15
N LEU A 39 11.35 20.00 -2.49
CA LEU A 39 10.92 18.90 -1.63
C LEU A 39 11.73 18.88 -0.32
N SER A 40 13.04 19.10 -0.39
CA SER A 40 13.91 19.16 0.79
C SER A 40 13.54 20.31 1.72
N ALA A 41 13.22 21.48 1.15
CA ALA A 41 12.76 22.63 1.93
C ALA A 41 11.42 22.35 2.62
N THR A 42 10.50 21.67 1.93
CA THR A 42 9.21 21.24 2.50
C THR A 42 9.41 20.25 3.66
N VAL A 43 10.25 19.22 3.49
CA VAL A 43 10.54 18.22 4.54
C VAL A 43 11.18 18.86 5.76
N ASN A 44 12.12 19.78 5.56
CA ASN A 44 12.84 20.44 6.65
C ASN A 44 12.10 21.67 7.21
N ASP A 45 10.86 21.94 6.79
CA ASP A 45 10.10 23.06 7.32
C ASP A 45 9.71 22.81 8.78
N THR A 46 10.33 23.59 9.67
CA THR A 46 10.06 23.62 11.11
C THR A 46 9.22 24.84 11.51
N SER A 47 8.85 25.70 10.56
CA SER A 47 8.10 26.93 10.84
C SER A 47 6.60 26.70 11.11
N GLY A 48 6.12 25.47 10.89
CA GLY A 48 4.71 25.10 11.04
C GLY A 48 3.80 25.58 9.91
N ARG A 49 4.36 26.20 8.86
CA ARG A 49 3.59 26.66 7.68
C ARG A 49 3.19 25.51 6.78
N THR A 50 4.03 24.49 6.67
CA THR A 50 3.75 23.28 5.91
C THR A 50 3.07 22.25 6.81
N GLY A 51 1.88 21.80 6.42
CA GLY A 51 1.15 20.76 7.14
C GLY A 51 1.88 19.41 7.12
N GLU A 52 1.64 18.56 8.13
CA GLU A 52 2.29 17.25 8.24
C GLU A 52 2.11 16.37 7.00
N ALA A 53 0.89 16.32 6.44
CA ALA A 53 0.60 15.52 5.25
C ALA A 53 1.46 15.95 4.05
N GLN A 54 1.60 17.27 3.83
CA GLN A 54 2.43 17.81 2.74
C GLN A 54 3.92 17.52 2.96
N ARG A 55 4.39 17.57 4.21
CA ARG A 55 5.77 17.20 4.54
C ARG A 55 6.02 15.70 4.35
N ALA A 56 5.06 14.84 4.67
CA ALA A 56 5.13 13.40 4.44
C ALA A 56 5.14 13.05 2.95
N GLU A 57 4.28 13.69 2.15
CA GLU A 57 4.28 13.57 0.69
C GLU A 57 5.62 14.02 0.08
N ALA A 58 6.16 15.15 0.57
CA ALA A 58 7.45 15.65 0.12
C ALA A 58 8.57 14.66 0.46
N TYR A 59 8.57 14.11 1.66
CA TYR A 59 9.50 13.07 2.09
C TYR A 59 9.42 11.84 1.19
N GLN A 60 8.21 11.35 0.89
CA GLN A 60 8.00 10.21 -0.01
C GLN A 60 8.55 10.50 -1.42
N ALA A 61 8.25 11.67 -1.98
CA ALA A 61 8.76 12.06 -3.29
C ALA A 61 10.30 12.12 -3.31
N LEU A 62 10.90 12.59 -2.21
CA LEU A 62 12.36 12.66 -2.06
C LEU A 62 12.99 11.26 -2.01
N GLN A 63 12.37 10.33 -1.28
CA GLN A 63 12.81 8.92 -1.27
C GLN A 63 12.66 8.26 -2.65
N ALA A 64 11.57 8.54 -3.37
CA ALA A 64 11.37 8.04 -4.73
C ALA A 64 12.44 8.56 -5.70
N MET A 65 12.79 9.85 -5.63
CA MET A 65 13.89 10.43 -6.42
C MET A 65 15.22 9.74 -6.10
N SER A 66 15.49 9.45 -4.83
CA SER A 66 16.68 8.72 -4.39
C SER A 66 16.71 7.29 -4.96
N ALA A 67 15.63 6.52 -4.77
CA ALA A 67 15.52 5.13 -5.22
C ALA A 67 15.50 4.98 -6.75
N GLY A 68 14.93 5.95 -7.46
CA GLY A 68 14.90 6.03 -8.93
C GLY A 68 16.21 6.51 -9.56
N GLY A 69 17.22 6.85 -8.76
CA GLY A 69 18.50 7.36 -9.27
C GLY A 69 18.44 8.78 -9.82
N GLU A 70 17.35 9.52 -9.58
CA GLU A 70 17.23 10.93 -9.99
C GLU A 70 18.23 11.84 -9.29
N LEU A 71 18.72 11.41 -8.11
CA LEU A 71 19.74 12.10 -7.32
C LEU A 71 21.17 11.62 -7.61
N ALA A 72 21.39 10.87 -8.70
CA ALA A 72 22.74 10.49 -9.11
C ALA A 72 23.53 11.74 -9.55
N GLY A 73 24.71 11.95 -8.94
CA GLY A 73 25.59 13.09 -9.25
C GLY A 73 25.17 14.42 -8.61
N ILE A 74 24.36 14.40 -7.55
CA ILE A 74 24.16 15.59 -6.72
C ILE A 74 25.49 16.06 -6.10
N ASP A 75 25.62 17.36 -5.93
CA ASP A 75 26.77 17.95 -5.25
C ASP A 75 26.77 17.65 -3.73
N ALA A 76 27.91 17.92 -3.08
CA ALA A 76 28.10 17.57 -1.68
C ALA A 76 27.16 18.34 -0.72
N GLU A 77 26.76 19.56 -1.06
CA GLU A 77 25.84 20.34 -0.23
C GLU A 77 24.42 19.78 -0.31
N ARG A 78 23.94 19.48 -1.53
CA ARG A 78 22.66 18.78 -1.71
C ARG A 78 22.66 17.40 -1.08
N ARG A 79 23.81 16.72 -1.07
CA ARG A 79 23.93 15.44 -0.35
C ARG A 79 23.70 15.60 1.15
N LYS A 80 24.28 16.63 1.78
CA LYS A 80 24.02 16.95 3.20
C LYS A 80 22.55 17.26 3.44
N VAL A 81 21.91 18.01 2.54
CA VAL A 81 20.47 18.35 2.65
C VAL A 81 19.60 17.09 2.54
N LEU A 82 19.94 16.17 1.64
CA LEU A 82 19.26 14.86 1.54
C LEU A 82 19.41 14.06 2.83
N ASP A 83 20.63 14.00 3.37
CA ASP A 83 20.90 13.27 4.60
C ASP A 83 20.14 13.94 5.79
N GLN A 84 20.12 15.27 5.89
CA GLN A 84 19.34 15.99 6.89
C GLN A 84 17.84 15.72 6.77
N ALA A 85 17.28 15.80 5.55
CA ALA A 85 15.87 15.50 5.29
C ALA A 85 15.53 14.06 5.64
N THR A 86 16.48 13.13 5.47
CA THR A 86 16.28 11.69 5.71
C THR A 86 16.45 11.29 7.17
N PHE A 87 17.46 11.81 7.85
CA PHE A 87 17.90 11.34 9.17
C PHE A 87 17.61 12.31 10.31
N ASP A 88 17.52 13.62 10.04
CA ASP A 88 17.43 14.64 11.10
C ASP A 88 16.06 15.32 11.17
N SER A 89 15.30 15.33 10.07
CA SER A 89 13.92 15.83 10.05
C SER A 89 13.03 15.06 11.02
N ASP A 90 12.00 15.72 11.56
CA ASP A 90 11.00 15.09 12.45
C ASP A 90 10.29 13.93 11.75
N ILE A 91 9.90 14.14 10.49
CA ILE A 91 9.25 13.11 9.66
C ILE A 91 10.21 11.98 9.29
N GLY A 92 11.45 12.29 8.93
CA GLY A 92 12.46 11.27 8.60
C GLY A 92 12.74 10.36 9.79
N ARG A 93 12.96 10.93 10.98
CA ARG A 93 13.15 10.16 12.22
C ARG A 93 11.93 9.32 12.58
N ARG A 94 10.72 9.88 12.44
CA ARG A 94 9.48 9.17 12.71
C ARG A 94 9.26 8.02 11.73
N ALA A 95 9.49 8.24 10.43
CA ALA A 95 9.40 7.20 9.40
C ALA A 95 10.38 6.04 9.66
N GLN A 96 11.62 6.36 10.06
CA GLN A 96 12.63 5.35 10.42
C GLN A 96 12.24 4.56 11.66
N ALA A 97 11.75 5.23 12.70
CA ALA A 97 11.29 4.58 13.92
C ALA A 97 10.12 3.62 13.63
N LEU A 98 9.11 4.09 12.89
CA LEU A 98 7.96 3.28 12.47
C LEU A 98 8.41 2.09 11.61
N GLY A 99 9.26 2.32 10.61
CA GLY A 99 9.75 1.27 9.73
C GLY A 99 10.55 0.19 10.47
N LYS A 100 11.45 0.60 11.38
CA LYS A 100 12.24 -0.33 12.20
C LYS A 100 11.34 -1.18 13.10
N ASP A 101 10.42 -0.53 13.81
CA ASP A 101 9.49 -1.18 14.72
C ASP A 101 8.56 -2.16 14.00
N PHE A 102 8.06 -1.77 12.83
CA PHE A 102 7.23 -2.62 11.98
C PHE A 102 7.97 -3.87 11.50
N VAL A 103 9.19 -3.72 10.97
CA VAL A 103 10.04 -4.85 10.54
C VAL A 103 10.42 -5.76 11.71
N GLN A 104 10.72 -5.19 12.87
CA GLN A 104 11.02 -5.96 14.08
C GLN A 104 9.82 -6.78 14.54
N THR A 105 8.62 -6.19 14.52
CA THR A 105 7.36 -6.88 14.86
C THR A 105 7.11 -8.06 13.93
N LEU A 106 7.24 -7.85 12.61
CA LEU A 106 7.15 -8.88 11.58
C LEU A 106 8.14 -10.03 11.82
N ASN A 107 9.41 -9.72 12.03
CA ASN A 107 10.45 -10.73 12.23
C ASN A 107 10.25 -11.53 13.50
N THR A 108 9.84 -10.88 14.59
CA THR A 108 9.58 -11.55 15.88
C THR A 108 8.40 -12.50 15.76
N ALA A 109 7.29 -12.06 15.19
CA ALA A 109 6.11 -12.90 14.97
C ALA A 109 6.40 -14.05 13.99
N ARG A 110 7.20 -13.80 12.94
CA ARG A 110 7.63 -14.83 12.00
C ARG A 110 8.45 -15.93 12.68
N GLN A 111 9.37 -15.56 13.57
CA GLN A 111 10.19 -16.52 14.32
C GLN A 111 9.35 -17.33 15.31
N ALA A 112 8.35 -16.71 15.95
CA ALA A 112 7.50 -17.37 16.94
C ALA A 112 6.42 -18.28 16.33
N GLY A 113 5.85 -17.92 15.18
CA GLY A 113 4.65 -18.58 14.64
C GLY A 113 4.56 -18.67 13.12
N GLY A 114 5.66 -18.44 12.41
CA GLY A 114 5.73 -18.54 10.95
C GLY A 114 5.05 -17.39 10.19
N PRO A 115 4.82 -17.54 8.87
CA PRO A 115 4.30 -16.47 8.02
C PRO A 115 2.91 -15.96 8.43
N GLN A 116 2.04 -16.83 8.95
CA GLN A 116 0.70 -16.42 9.38
C GLN A 116 0.76 -15.45 10.57
N ALA A 117 1.59 -15.76 11.57
CA ALA A 117 1.79 -14.90 12.72
C ALA A 117 2.38 -13.55 12.30
N ALA A 118 3.30 -13.55 11.33
CA ALA A 118 3.86 -12.33 10.76
C ALA A 118 2.79 -11.44 10.10
N LEU A 119 1.88 -12.03 9.31
CA LEU A 119 0.78 -11.29 8.68
C LEU A 119 -0.15 -10.66 9.73
N GLN A 120 -0.52 -11.43 10.75
CA GLN A 120 -1.37 -10.95 11.85
C GLN A 120 -0.70 -9.83 12.65
N ALA A 121 0.59 -9.98 12.97
CA ALA A 121 1.35 -8.99 13.71
C ALA A 121 1.53 -7.70 12.89
N ALA A 122 1.76 -7.79 11.58
CA ALA A 122 1.84 -6.63 10.71
C ALA A 122 0.52 -5.86 10.65
N ALA A 123 -0.60 -6.55 10.42
CA ALA A 123 -1.92 -5.94 10.40
C ALA A 123 -2.26 -5.31 11.77
N GLY A 124 -2.10 -6.06 12.86
CA GLY A 124 -2.39 -5.57 14.21
C GLY A 124 -1.50 -4.39 14.62
N ARG A 125 -0.22 -4.40 14.22
CA ARG A 125 0.67 -3.27 14.49
C ARG A 125 0.23 -2.03 13.74
N PHE A 126 -0.08 -2.14 12.45
CA PHE A 126 -0.59 -1.04 11.65
C PHE A 126 -1.89 -0.47 12.25
N ASP A 127 -2.84 -1.33 12.57
CA ASP A 127 -4.15 -0.94 13.11
C ASP A 127 -4.03 -0.26 14.50
N SER A 128 -2.93 -0.47 15.24
CA SER A 128 -2.67 0.17 16.54
C SER A 128 -2.07 1.59 16.46
N LEU A 129 -1.62 2.00 15.28
CA LEU A 129 -1.00 3.32 15.06
C LEU A 129 -2.06 4.41 14.96
N SER A 130 -1.65 5.67 15.21
CA SER A 130 -2.49 6.82 14.86
C SER A 130 -2.70 6.89 13.35
N SER A 131 -3.76 7.55 12.87
CA SER A 131 -4.01 7.68 11.43
C SER A 131 -2.83 8.31 10.69
N SER A 132 -2.17 9.32 11.27
CA SER A 132 -1.01 9.95 10.63
C SER A 132 0.24 9.05 10.64
N ASP A 133 0.43 8.21 11.68
CA ASP A 133 1.48 7.17 11.67
C ASP A 133 1.18 6.05 10.68
N GLN A 134 -0.09 5.67 10.52
CA GLN A 134 -0.53 4.70 9.53
C GLN A 134 -0.20 5.18 8.12
N ASP A 135 -0.56 6.43 7.81
CA ASP A 135 -0.26 7.06 6.51
C ASP A 135 1.23 7.13 6.27
N LEU A 136 2.00 7.59 7.26
CA LEU A 136 3.45 7.70 7.14
C LEU A 136 4.10 6.33 6.92
N LEU A 137 3.79 5.34 7.78
CA LEU A 137 4.32 3.97 7.64
C LEU A 137 3.94 3.35 6.30
N PHE A 138 2.69 3.56 5.87
CA PHE A 138 2.20 3.06 4.59
C PHE A 138 3.02 3.63 3.44
N GLN A 139 3.19 4.95 3.40
CA GLN A 139 3.87 5.64 2.32
C GLN A 139 5.39 5.39 2.27
N THR A 140 6.04 5.21 3.43
CA THR A 140 7.51 5.14 3.50
C THR A 140 8.07 3.73 3.60
N THR A 141 7.26 2.74 4.00
CA THR A 141 7.75 1.39 4.30
C THR A 141 6.95 0.31 3.59
N ILE A 142 5.62 0.40 3.58
CA ILE A 142 4.76 -0.68 3.06
C ILE A 142 4.55 -0.57 1.55
N ASN A 143 4.27 0.65 1.07
CA ASN A 143 3.86 0.93 -0.30
C ASN A 143 4.86 1.83 -1.03
N VAL A 144 6.15 1.53 -0.84
CA VAL A 144 7.25 2.23 -1.51
C VAL A 144 7.18 1.94 -3.00
N ALA A 145 7.27 3.00 -3.80
CA ALA A 145 7.27 2.87 -5.25
C ALA A 145 8.53 2.14 -5.73
N ASP A 146 8.39 1.31 -6.76
CA ASP A 146 9.53 0.71 -7.44
C ASP A 146 10.31 1.75 -8.27
N ARG A 147 11.35 1.30 -8.98
CA ARG A 147 12.17 2.19 -9.85
C ARG A 147 11.40 2.84 -10.99
N THR A 148 10.20 2.34 -11.33
CA THR A 148 9.32 2.90 -12.34
C THR A 148 8.29 3.87 -11.76
N GLY A 149 8.28 4.04 -10.43
CA GLY A 149 7.27 4.83 -9.72
C GLY A 149 5.99 4.06 -9.42
N THR A 150 5.92 2.77 -9.76
CA THR A 150 4.73 1.95 -9.56
C THR A 150 4.63 1.53 -8.09
N LYS A 151 3.45 1.73 -7.50
CA LYS A 151 3.13 1.31 -6.13
C LYS A 151 2.28 0.03 -6.15
N PRO A 152 2.54 -0.95 -5.27
CA PRO A 152 1.77 -2.20 -5.25
C PRO A 152 0.32 -2.01 -4.81
N TYR A 153 0.01 -0.99 -4.01
CA TYR A 153 -1.32 -0.73 -3.48
C TYR A 153 -1.79 0.69 -3.80
N ALA A 154 -3.10 0.86 -4.03
CA ALA A 154 -3.69 2.18 -4.24
C ALA A 154 -3.65 3.03 -2.97
N ASP A 155 -4.00 2.43 -1.82
CA ASP A 155 -4.05 3.07 -0.51
C ASP A 155 -3.87 2.04 0.62
N ALA A 156 -3.85 2.53 1.88
CA ALA A 156 -3.70 1.70 3.06
C ALA A 156 -4.85 0.69 3.23
N GLY A 157 -6.06 1.04 2.80
CA GLY A 157 -7.23 0.16 2.84
C GLY A 157 -7.07 -1.04 1.90
N ALA A 158 -6.57 -0.81 0.68
CA ALA A 158 -6.26 -1.85 -0.29
C ALA A 158 -5.18 -2.82 0.23
N TRP A 159 -4.12 -2.29 0.84
CA TRP A 159 -3.11 -3.13 1.51
C TRP A 159 -3.71 -3.93 2.66
N ARG A 160 -4.54 -3.30 3.51
CA ARG A 160 -5.15 -3.98 4.65
C ARG A 160 -6.10 -5.09 4.20
N ALA A 161 -6.90 -4.86 3.17
CA ALA A 161 -7.77 -5.87 2.56
C ALA A 161 -6.95 -7.03 1.96
N ASN A 162 -5.82 -6.73 1.33
CA ASN A 162 -4.90 -7.75 0.82
C ASN A 162 -4.32 -8.61 1.96
N MET A 163 -3.92 -8.00 3.08
CA MET A 163 -3.43 -8.71 4.27
C MET A 163 -4.49 -9.67 4.85
N ASP A 164 -5.75 -9.24 4.92
CA ASP A 164 -6.87 -10.11 5.34
C ASP A 164 -7.09 -11.28 4.37
N ALA A 165 -7.02 -11.01 3.06
CA ALA A 165 -7.12 -12.05 2.04
C ALA A 165 -5.99 -13.09 2.17
N GLN A 166 -4.74 -12.65 2.35
CA GLN A 166 -3.61 -13.54 2.62
C GLN A 166 -3.82 -14.36 3.89
N ALA A 167 -4.26 -13.73 4.98
CA ALA A 167 -4.53 -14.43 6.23
C ALA A 167 -5.62 -15.51 6.08
N LYS A 168 -6.68 -15.25 5.31
CA LYS A 168 -7.75 -16.22 5.01
C LYS A 168 -7.22 -17.43 4.23
N VAL A 169 -6.44 -17.20 3.18
CA VAL A 169 -5.84 -18.29 2.38
C VAL A 169 -4.91 -19.14 3.24
N VAL A 170 -4.01 -18.51 4.01
CA VAL A 170 -3.09 -19.23 4.88
C VAL A 170 -3.82 -20.00 5.99
N GLY A 171 -4.84 -19.39 6.60
CA GLY A 171 -5.69 -20.04 7.61
C GLY A 171 -6.38 -21.29 7.05
N PHE A 172 -6.98 -21.18 5.86
CA PHE A 172 -7.63 -22.30 5.19
C PHE A 172 -6.65 -23.45 4.87
N MET A 173 -5.44 -23.14 4.40
CA MET A 173 -4.40 -24.15 4.16
C MET A 173 -3.96 -24.84 5.45
N LYS A 174 -3.85 -24.09 6.55
CA LYS A 174 -3.47 -24.62 7.86
C LYS A 174 -4.55 -25.54 8.44
N GLU A 175 -5.82 -25.14 8.37
CA GLU A 175 -6.96 -25.95 8.80
C GLU A 175 -7.07 -27.25 8.00
N ALA A 176 -6.68 -27.23 6.72
CA ALA A 176 -6.60 -28.42 5.88
C ALA A 176 -5.41 -29.34 6.21
N GLY A 177 -4.54 -28.96 7.15
CA GLY A 177 -3.38 -29.76 7.58
C GLY A 177 -2.24 -29.83 6.56
N VAL A 178 -2.21 -28.92 5.58
CA VAL A 178 -1.18 -28.92 4.51
C VAL A 178 -0.07 -27.89 4.75
N VAL A 179 -0.09 -27.23 5.91
CA VAL A 179 0.94 -26.27 6.32
C VAL A 179 1.73 -26.88 7.47
N GLY A 180 3.04 -27.02 7.29
CA GLY A 180 3.94 -27.57 8.30
C GLY A 180 4.13 -26.65 9.51
N ALA A 181 4.82 -27.14 10.55
CA ALA A 181 5.09 -26.39 11.78
C ALA A 181 5.89 -25.09 11.57
N ASN A 182 6.67 -25.01 10.49
CA ASN A 182 7.40 -23.81 10.08
C ASN A 182 6.54 -22.82 9.27
N GLY A 183 5.26 -23.13 9.05
CA GLY A 183 4.34 -22.33 8.27
C GLY A 183 4.53 -22.43 6.74
N ALA A 184 5.35 -23.38 6.27
CA ALA A 184 5.52 -23.65 4.85
C ALA A 184 4.44 -24.61 4.35
N LEU A 185 4.01 -24.44 3.10
CA LEU A 185 3.08 -25.35 2.44
C LEU A 185 3.79 -26.68 2.13
N ASP A 186 3.26 -27.79 2.64
CA ASP A 186 3.61 -29.12 2.19
C ASP A 186 2.95 -29.37 0.83
N GLN A 187 3.75 -29.22 -0.23
CA GLN A 187 3.27 -29.35 -1.60
C GLN A 187 2.69 -30.73 -1.90
N LYS A 188 3.23 -31.80 -1.30
CA LYS A 188 2.75 -33.16 -1.54
C LYS A 188 1.39 -33.36 -0.89
N ALA A 189 1.25 -32.97 0.37
CA ALA A 189 -0.04 -33.02 1.08
C ALA A 189 -1.09 -32.11 0.42
N ALA A 190 -0.69 -30.90 0.00
CA ALA A 190 -1.56 -29.97 -0.70
C ALA A 190 -2.06 -30.53 -2.04
N GLN A 191 -1.18 -31.13 -2.85
CA GLN A 191 -1.58 -31.76 -4.12
C GLN A 191 -2.52 -32.95 -3.91
N ALA A 192 -2.25 -33.80 -2.91
CA ALA A 192 -3.14 -34.91 -2.57
C ALA A 192 -4.52 -34.42 -2.12
N LYS A 193 -4.57 -33.36 -1.30
CA LYS A 193 -5.84 -32.75 -0.87
C LYS A 193 -6.58 -32.10 -2.03
N ALA A 194 -5.87 -31.42 -2.93
CA ALA A 194 -6.44 -30.79 -4.11
C ALA A 194 -7.05 -31.80 -5.09
N ALA A 195 -6.46 -33.00 -5.22
CA ALA A 195 -7.04 -34.07 -6.04
C ALA A 195 -8.38 -34.59 -5.47
N ALA A 196 -8.56 -34.53 -4.15
CA ALA A 196 -9.77 -35.00 -3.46
C ALA A 196 -10.83 -33.91 -3.24
N ASP A 197 -10.47 -32.63 -3.31
CA ASP A 197 -11.32 -31.50 -2.93
C ASP A 197 -11.19 -30.34 -3.93
N PRO A 198 -12.19 -30.15 -4.82
CA PRO A 198 -12.16 -29.08 -5.83
C PRO A 198 -12.12 -27.66 -5.24
N LYS A 199 -12.69 -27.46 -4.04
CA LYS A 199 -12.64 -26.17 -3.34
C LYS A 199 -11.22 -25.92 -2.87
N PHE A 200 -10.57 -26.92 -2.29
CA PHE A 200 -9.17 -26.84 -1.90
C PHE A 200 -8.25 -26.63 -3.11
N ALA A 201 -8.49 -27.31 -4.24
CA ALA A 201 -7.73 -27.11 -5.47
C ALA A 201 -7.77 -25.65 -5.96
N THR A 202 -8.92 -24.99 -5.79
CA THR A 202 -9.09 -23.57 -6.14
C THR A 202 -8.33 -22.65 -5.18
N ALA A 203 -8.41 -22.91 -3.87
CA ALA A 203 -7.61 -22.19 -2.88
C ALA A 203 -6.11 -22.35 -3.13
N LEU A 204 -5.66 -23.56 -3.50
CA LEU A 204 -4.26 -23.84 -3.79
C LEU A 204 -3.79 -23.04 -5.00
N ARG A 205 -4.59 -23.01 -6.08
CA ARG A 205 -4.31 -22.17 -7.26
C ARG A 205 -4.20 -20.69 -6.88
N LEU A 206 -5.11 -20.17 -6.06
CA LEU A 206 -5.03 -18.80 -5.56
C LEU A 206 -3.76 -18.54 -4.74
N SER A 207 -3.35 -19.48 -3.88
CA SER A 207 -2.13 -19.33 -3.06
C SER A 207 -0.82 -19.35 -3.87
N LEU A 208 -0.85 -19.95 -5.06
CA LEU A 208 0.31 -20.08 -5.95
C LEU A 208 0.42 -18.94 -6.98
N ARG A 209 -0.57 -18.04 -7.04
CA ARG A 209 -0.54 -16.87 -7.90
C ARG A 209 0.59 -15.92 -7.49
N SER A 210 1.38 -15.47 -8.47
CA SER A 210 2.48 -14.52 -8.25
C SER A 210 2.01 -13.08 -8.05
N ASP A 211 0.78 -12.76 -8.46
CA ASP A 211 0.16 -11.44 -8.35
C ASP A 211 -0.64 -11.28 -7.05
N ASN A 212 -0.20 -11.92 -5.96
CA ASN A 212 -0.92 -11.94 -4.69
C ASN A 212 -0.99 -10.61 -3.93
N THR A 213 -0.42 -9.54 -4.50
CA THR A 213 -0.56 -8.15 -4.03
C THR A 213 -1.56 -7.35 -4.87
N SER A 214 -2.11 -7.92 -5.94
CA SER A 214 -3.02 -7.22 -6.86
C SER A 214 -4.44 -7.09 -6.27
N ALA A 215 -5.15 -6.04 -6.68
CA ALA A 215 -6.56 -5.85 -6.33
C ALA A 215 -7.42 -7.00 -6.85
N GLU A 216 -7.13 -7.49 -8.06
CA GLU A 216 -7.83 -8.63 -8.66
C GLU A 216 -7.67 -9.90 -7.82
N TRP A 217 -6.46 -10.18 -7.34
CA TRP A 217 -6.23 -11.31 -6.46
C TRP A 217 -6.98 -11.19 -5.13
N THR A 218 -6.95 -10.00 -4.51
CA THR A 218 -7.69 -9.74 -3.26
C THR A 218 -9.19 -9.93 -3.45
N GLU A 219 -9.74 -9.47 -4.57
CA GLU A 219 -11.14 -9.69 -4.90
C GLU A 219 -11.46 -11.17 -5.12
N ALA A 220 -10.63 -11.90 -5.86
CA ALA A 220 -10.81 -13.33 -6.12
C ALA A 220 -10.82 -14.15 -4.82
N VAL A 221 -9.96 -13.80 -3.85
CA VAL A 221 -9.97 -14.42 -2.51
C VAL A 221 -11.25 -14.06 -1.75
N GLY A 222 -11.68 -12.80 -1.82
CA GLY A 222 -12.93 -12.35 -1.21
C GLY A 222 -14.16 -13.08 -1.76
N GLN A 223 -14.20 -13.31 -3.07
CA GLN A 223 -15.26 -14.09 -3.73
C GLN A 223 -15.19 -15.57 -3.34
N PHE A 224 -13.99 -16.16 -3.29
CA PHE A 224 -13.79 -17.57 -2.95
C PHE A 224 -14.27 -17.94 -1.54
N PHE A 225 -14.01 -17.09 -0.55
CA PHE A 225 -14.42 -17.33 0.84
C PHE A 225 -15.83 -16.83 1.17
N GLY A 226 -16.55 -16.25 0.19
CA GLY A 226 -17.75 -15.46 0.42
C GLY A 226 -17.39 -14.11 1.05
N ARG A 227 -17.91 -13.01 0.49
CA ARG A 227 -17.66 -11.67 1.03
C ARG A 227 -18.04 -11.64 2.53
N ALA A 228 -17.10 -11.26 3.39
CA ALA A 228 -17.47 -10.48 4.56
C ALA A 228 -18.03 -9.17 4.00
N ALA A 229 -19.25 -8.81 4.37
CA ALA A 229 -19.89 -7.59 3.88
C ALA A 229 -18.94 -6.40 4.06
N PRO A 230 -18.87 -5.45 3.10
CA PRO A 230 -18.16 -4.20 3.33
C PRO A 230 -18.69 -3.58 4.64
N LYS A 231 -17.79 -3.20 5.55
CA LYS A 231 -18.13 -2.60 6.84
C LYS A 231 -18.97 -1.31 6.72
N ASP A 232 -19.10 -0.75 5.51
CA ASP A 232 -19.88 0.45 5.20
C ASP A 232 -21.30 0.18 4.70
N GLN A 233 -21.72 -1.08 4.59
CA GLN A 233 -23.16 -1.35 4.47
C GLN A 233 -23.74 -1.48 5.86
N VAL A 234 -24.47 -0.43 6.27
CA VAL A 234 -25.45 -0.54 7.35
C VAL A 234 -26.37 -1.70 6.97
N GLN A 235 -26.21 -2.85 7.61
CA GLN A 235 -27.21 -3.91 7.55
C GLN A 235 -28.43 -3.37 8.29
N LEU A 236 -29.39 -2.86 7.52
CA LEU A 236 -30.71 -2.53 8.02
C LEU A 236 -31.30 -3.84 8.55
N SER A 237 -31.78 -3.84 9.79
CA SER A 237 -32.55 -4.97 10.31
C SER A 237 -33.79 -5.19 9.43
N ASP A 238 -34.37 -6.39 9.44
CA ASP A 238 -35.61 -6.66 8.68
C ASP A 238 -36.72 -5.64 9.00
N ALA A 239 -36.74 -5.12 10.25
CA ALA A 239 -37.63 -4.05 10.67
C ALA A 239 -37.31 -2.71 9.99
N ALA A 240 -36.04 -2.35 9.82
CA ALA A 240 -35.63 -1.13 9.13
C ALA A 240 -35.83 -1.25 7.61
N GLN A 241 -35.67 -2.44 7.03
CA GLN A 241 -35.98 -2.73 5.63
C GLN A 241 -37.49 -2.56 5.36
N GLN A 242 -38.34 -3.11 6.25
CA GLN A 242 -39.80 -2.96 6.15
C GLN A 242 -40.27 -1.49 6.27
N MET A 243 -39.57 -0.65 7.03
CA MET A 243 -39.92 0.78 7.12
C MET A 243 -39.56 1.57 5.86
N LEU A 244 -38.53 1.16 5.12
CA LEU A 244 -38.18 1.75 3.82
C LEU A 244 -39.17 1.31 2.74
N ASP A 245 -39.57 0.04 2.73
CA ASP A 245 -40.55 -0.49 1.79
C ASP A 245 -41.99 0.02 2.07
N ALA A 246 -42.26 0.42 3.32
CA ALA A 246 -43.53 1.04 3.72
C ALA A 246 -43.57 2.57 3.52
N SER A 247 -42.49 3.19 3.02
CA SER A 247 -42.53 4.62 2.70
C SER A 247 -43.44 4.85 1.48
N PRO A 248 -44.51 5.66 1.60
CA PRO A 248 -45.35 5.97 0.46
C PRO A 248 -44.52 6.71 -0.60
N ALA A 249 -44.66 6.29 -1.86
CA ALA A 249 -44.07 6.97 -3.00
C ALA A 249 -44.39 8.47 -2.91
N ALA A 250 -43.35 9.30 -2.97
CA ALA A 250 -43.51 10.74 -3.03
C ALA A 250 -44.48 11.09 -4.18
N PRO A 251 -45.48 11.96 -3.95
CA PRO A 251 -46.40 12.34 -5.00
C PRO A 251 -45.60 12.91 -6.16
N THR A 252 -45.83 12.35 -7.34
CA THR A 252 -45.23 12.80 -8.60
C THR A 252 -45.58 14.28 -8.76
N ALA A 253 -44.58 15.15 -8.68
CA ALA A 253 -44.77 16.57 -8.90
C ALA A 253 -45.35 16.77 -10.30
N ALA A 254 -46.54 17.38 -10.37
CA ALA A 254 -47.16 17.75 -11.64
C ALA A 254 -46.19 18.64 -12.44
N ALA A 255 -46.02 18.33 -13.72
CA ALA A 255 -45.20 19.12 -14.61
C ALA A 255 -45.74 20.57 -14.67
N PRO A 256 -44.90 21.60 -14.46
CA PRO A 256 -45.35 22.98 -14.59
C PRO A 256 -45.69 23.27 -16.07
N PRO A 257 -46.73 24.08 -16.34
CA PRO A 257 -47.08 24.46 -17.70
C PRO A 257 -45.93 25.23 -18.34
N ALA A 258 -45.62 24.89 -19.60
CA ALA A 258 -44.60 25.55 -20.39
C ALA A 258 -44.98 27.02 -20.64
N THR A 259 -44.34 27.93 -19.93
CA THR A 259 -44.32 29.35 -20.31
C THR A 259 -43.30 29.54 -21.44
N PRO A 260 -43.69 30.18 -22.56
CA PRO A 260 -42.75 30.45 -23.64
C PRO A 260 -41.63 31.39 -23.18
N TYR A 261 -40.41 31.03 -23.54
CA TYR A 261 -39.17 31.75 -23.23
C TYR A 261 -39.26 33.22 -23.68
N ARG A 262 -39.17 34.16 -22.73
CA ARG A 262 -38.79 35.55 -23.02
C ARG A 262 -37.29 35.67 -22.78
N GLU A 263 -36.58 36.03 -23.82
CA GLU A 263 -35.17 36.39 -23.77
C GLU A 263 -34.98 37.59 -22.83
N GLY A 264 -34.15 37.44 -21.77
CA GLY A 264 -33.65 38.57 -20.98
C GLY A 264 -34.02 38.70 -19.49
N SER A 265 -34.16 37.63 -18.69
CA SER A 265 -34.24 37.80 -17.22
C SER A 265 -33.37 36.81 -16.44
N ILE A 266 -32.33 37.36 -15.80
CA ILE A 266 -31.46 36.71 -14.81
C ILE A 266 -32.05 37.00 -13.42
N THR A 267 -32.26 35.99 -12.59
CA THR A 267 -32.07 36.13 -11.12
C THR A 267 -31.89 34.78 -10.44
N SER A 268 -30.77 34.70 -9.72
CA SER A 268 -30.41 33.68 -8.75
C SER A 268 -31.34 33.70 -7.54
N VAL A 269 -31.67 32.54 -6.97
CA VAL A 269 -31.80 32.39 -5.52
C VAL A 269 -31.22 31.03 -5.12
N ARG A 270 -30.13 31.07 -4.35
CA ARG A 270 -29.65 29.96 -3.50
C ARG A 270 -30.62 29.81 -2.33
N ALA A 271 -30.97 28.57 -2.00
CA ALA A 271 -31.27 28.16 -0.64
C ALA A 271 -30.35 26.97 -0.34
#